data_AF-S7VMM3-F1
#
_entry.id   AF-S7VMM3-F1
#
_cell.length_a   1.000
_cell.length_b   1.000
_cell.length_c   1.000
_cell.angle_alpha   90.00
_cell.angle_beta   90.00
_cell.angle_gamma   90.00
#
_symmetry.space_group_name_H-M   'P 1'
#
loop_
_entity.id
_entity.type
_entity.pdbx_description
1 polymer ?
#
loop_
_entity_poly.entity_id
_entity_poly.type
_entity_poly.pdbx_seq_one_letter_code
_entity_poly.pdbx_strand_id
1 'polypeptide(L)'
;MNDKRYRLILYTIIAVIIATIGIQVYWNYKNYQTNKQQLINDVQISLDKAVDDYYTALAERTTFGFILEGDQQKNAFEDGGELEKFFKNIDESNKEFTNLDSIDANTIEGITIFRGFKADSMSEAHNKKQKSLSTDQFKLKIDNLKSNNKDVNLKNAEFLTSKVMISIKNDTLDVKAVEELIAIELERKNINVDFYLDYKDIERNVDYFMVNGSLPELDPNHMSDDYLQTDTKSRFLPKGTFLTILFTNTTKAILYRILGGVLISTLLVLAVISCLFYLLKIIKHQKQLAEVKNDLISNITHEFKTPIATISAALESINNFNAIDDKEKPKSISTCLPRS
;
A
#
# COMPACT_ATOMS: atom_id res chain seq x y z
N MET A 1 -25.00 46.14 16.74
CA MET A 1 -24.80 45.16 15.63
C MET A 1 -25.76 43.99 15.79
N ASN A 2 -26.58 43.75 14.76
CA ASN A 2 -27.76 42.88 14.70
C ASN A 2 -27.51 41.46 15.23
N ASP A 3 -28.30 40.96 16.20
CA ASP A 3 -28.21 39.59 16.75
C ASP A 3 -28.26 38.49 15.67
N LYS A 4 -28.84 38.81 14.51
CA LYS A 4 -28.82 37.95 13.33
C LYS A 4 -27.39 37.67 12.82
N ARG A 5 -26.48 38.65 12.84
CA ARG A 5 -25.09 38.47 12.38
C ARG A 5 -24.30 37.55 13.32
N TYR A 6 -24.55 37.64 14.63
CA TYR A 6 -23.88 36.77 15.60
C TYR A 6 -24.39 35.33 15.51
N ARG A 7 -25.71 35.13 15.36
CA ARG A 7 -26.28 33.81 15.06
C ARG A 7 -25.74 33.21 13.76
N LEU A 8 -25.62 34.02 12.71
CA LEU A 8 -25.04 33.57 11.44
C LEU A 8 -23.60 33.06 11.61
N ILE A 9 -22.76 33.80 12.34
CA ILE A 9 -21.36 33.40 12.64
C ILE A 9 -21.31 32.11 13.46
N LEU A 10 -22.19 31.96 14.45
CA LEU A 10 -22.29 30.75 15.25
C LEU A 10 -22.68 29.53 14.37
N TYR A 11 -23.68 29.69 13.50
CA TYR A 11 -24.10 28.62 12.59
C TYR A 11 -23.02 28.24 11.59
N THR A 12 -22.25 29.19 11.05
CA THR A 12 -21.12 28.87 10.18
C THR A 12 -20.02 28.11 10.91
N ILE A 13 -19.71 28.45 12.16
CA ILE A 13 -18.72 27.70 12.96
C ILE A 13 -19.20 26.28 13.24
N ILE A 14 -20.46 26.10 13.65
CA ILE A 14 -21.04 24.76 13.88
C ILE A 14 -21.02 23.95 12.59
N ALA A 15 -21.38 24.55 11.45
CA ALA A 15 -21.36 23.87 10.15
C ALA A 15 -19.94 23.44 9.77
N VAL A 16 -18.93 24.29 9.98
CA VAL A 16 -17.52 23.95 9.72
C VAL A 16 -17.07 22.81 10.63
N ILE A 17 -17.45 22.80 11.91
CA ILE A 17 -17.12 21.71 12.85
C ILE A 17 -17.72 20.38 12.41
N ILE A 18 -19.00 20.38 12.03
CA ILE A 18 -19.67 19.16 11.56
C ILE A 18 -19.01 18.66 10.27
N ALA A 19 -18.68 19.57 9.35
CA ALA A 19 -17.99 19.23 8.12
C ALA A 19 -16.60 18.64 8.37
N THR A 20 -15.80 19.22 9.28
CA THR A 20 -14.46 18.70 9.59
C THR A 20 -14.51 17.34 10.27
N ILE A 21 -15.44 17.13 11.21
CA ILE A 21 -15.67 15.82 11.82
C ILE A 21 -16.06 14.78 10.77
N GLY A 22 -16.99 15.12 9.87
CA GLY A 22 -17.42 14.24 8.78
C GLY A 22 -16.25 13.84 7.87
N ILE A 23 -15.41 14.81 7.49
CA ILE A 23 -14.20 14.55 6.69
C ILE A 23 -13.24 13.63 7.42
N GLN A 24 -13.04 13.81 8.73
CA GLN A 24 -12.16 12.96 9.53
C GLN A 24 -12.67 11.52 9.63
N VAL A 25 -13.97 11.33 9.87
CA VAL A 25 -14.58 10.00 9.92
C VAL A 25 -14.45 9.31 8.57
N TYR A 26 -14.72 10.02 7.48
CA TYR A 26 -14.55 9.49 6.13
C TYR A 26 -13.10 9.08 5.84
N TRP A 27 -12.13 9.92 6.19
CA TRP A 27 -10.70 9.61 6.01
C TRP A 27 -10.26 8.41 6.85
N ASN A 28 -10.73 8.30 8.09
CA ASN A 28 -10.44 7.16 8.94
C ASN A 28 -11.01 5.86 8.35
N TYR A 29 -12.30 5.88 7.94
CA TYR A 29 -12.93 4.75 7.29
C TYR A 29 -12.20 4.34 6.01
N LYS A 30 -11.84 5.31 5.16
CA LYS A 30 -11.06 5.05 3.94
C LYS A 30 -9.68 4.47 4.27
N ASN A 31 -9.00 4.98 5.29
CA ASN A 31 -7.71 4.47 5.73
C ASN A 31 -7.80 3.03 6.24
N TYR A 32 -8.85 2.69 6.98
CA TYR A 32 -9.13 1.31 7.40
C TYR A 32 -9.27 0.38 6.19
N GLN A 33 -10.08 0.76 5.19
CA GLN A 33 -10.26 -0.04 3.98
C GLN A 33 -8.95 -0.19 3.19
N THR A 34 -8.15 0.88 3.08
CA THR A 34 -6.84 0.82 2.42
C THR A 34 -5.89 -0.14 3.14
N ASN A 35 -5.80 -0.07 4.47
CA ASN A 35 -4.93 -0.97 5.24
C ASN A 35 -5.38 -2.43 5.14
N LYS A 36 -6.71 -2.68 5.15
CA LYS A 36 -7.27 -4.02 4.91
C LYS A 36 -6.81 -4.57 3.56
N GLN A 37 -6.89 -3.76 2.50
CA GLN A 37 -6.47 -4.17 1.16
C GLN A 37 -4.94 -4.36 1.06
N GLN A 38 -4.16 -3.52 1.74
CA GLN A 38 -2.70 -3.67 1.79
C GLN A 38 -2.30 -4.99 2.45
N LEU A 39 -2.93 -5.35 3.57
CA LEU A 39 -2.68 -6.63 4.23
C LEU A 39 -2.98 -7.81 3.30
N ILE A 40 -4.13 -7.78 2.61
CA ILE A 40 -4.50 -8.81 1.63
C ILE A 40 -3.44 -8.91 0.52
N ASN A 41 -3.02 -7.78 -0.03
CA ASN A 41 -2.01 -7.76 -1.08
C ASN A 41 -0.65 -8.27 -0.58
N ASP A 42 -0.24 -7.90 0.63
CA ASP A 42 1.04 -8.32 1.19
C ASP A 42 1.09 -9.82 1.45
N VAL A 43 0.00 -10.38 1.99
CA VAL A 43 -0.17 -11.83 2.17
C VAL A 43 -0.22 -12.53 0.81
N GLN A 44 -0.94 -11.98 -0.17
CA GLN A 44 -0.99 -12.53 -1.52
C GLN A 44 0.40 -12.58 -2.17
N ILE A 45 1.18 -11.50 -2.08
CA ILE A 45 2.54 -11.44 -2.62
C ILE A 45 3.44 -12.44 -1.90
N SER A 46 3.26 -12.63 -0.59
CA SER A 46 4.01 -13.63 0.16
C SER A 46 3.64 -15.06 -0.26
N LEU A 47 2.36 -15.33 -0.52
CA LEU A 47 1.91 -16.60 -1.08
C LEU A 47 2.46 -16.85 -2.48
N ASP A 48 2.37 -15.86 -3.36
CA ASP A 48 2.90 -15.94 -4.73
C ASP A 48 4.41 -16.23 -4.69
N LYS A 49 5.15 -15.54 -3.82
CA LYS A 49 6.58 -15.80 -3.64
C LYS A 49 6.87 -17.19 -3.08
N ALA A 50 6.14 -17.65 -2.07
CA ALA A 50 6.35 -18.98 -1.50
C ALA A 50 6.12 -20.09 -2.54
N VAL A 51 5.12 -19.92 -3.42
CA VAL A 51 4.89 -20.86 -4.52
C VAL A 51 5.97 -20.77 -5.58
N ASP A 52 6.38 -19.56 -5.96
CA ASP A 52 7.47 -19.36 -6.92
C ASP A 52 8.78 -19.98 -6.42
N ASP A 53 9.11 -19.78 -5.14
CA ASP A 53 10.29 -20.34 -4.48
C ASP A 53 10.20 -21.88 -4.40
N TYR A 54 9.01 -22.43 -4.11
CA TYR A 54 8.78 -23.89 -4.15
C TYR A 54 9.07 -24.47 -5.53
N TYR A 55 8.48 -23.89 -6.59
CA TYR A 55 8.70 -24.38 -7.96
C TYR A 55 10.12 -24.12 -8.45
N THR A 56 10.78 -23.08 -7.94
CA THR A 56 12.20 -22.83 -8.18
C THR A 56 13.06 -23.94 -7.58
N ALA A 57 12.86 -24.25 -6.31
CA ALA A 57 13.58 -25.34 -5.64
C ALA A 57 13.26 -26.70 -6.26
N LEU A 58 12.03 -26.91 -6.76
CA LEU A 58 11.65 -28.12 -7.49
C LEU A 58 12.38 -28.19 -8.83
N ALA A 59 12.43 -27.10 -9.59
CA ALA A 59 13.14 -27.07 -10.86
C ALA A 59 14.65 -27.34 -10.69
N GLU A 60 15.27 -26.85 -9.61
CA GLU A 60 16.69 -27.10 -9.32
C GLU A 60 17.02 -28.59 -9.13
N ARG A 61 16.06 -29.39 -8.65
CA ARG A 61 16.24 -30.83 -8.41
C ARG A 61 15.62 -31.74 -9.48
N THR A 62 14.78 -31.21 -10.38
CA THR A 62 14.13 -32.00 -11.45
C THR A 62 14.54 -31.65 -12.87
N THR A 63 15.22 -30.50 -13.08
CA THR A 63 15.56 -30.01 -14.43
C THR A 63 17.06 -29.87 -14.61
N PHE A 64 17.59 -30.54 -15.64
CA PHE A 64 19.00 -30.58 -15.99
C PHE A 64 19.22 -30.29 -17.47
N GLY A 65 20.16 -29.41 -17.75
CA GLY A 65 20.71 -29.15 -19.08
C GLY A 65 22.14 -29.66 -19.16
N PHE A 66 22.46 -30.40 -20.21
CA PHE A 66 23.79 -30.91 -20.50
C PHE A 66 24.29 -30.31 -21.81
N ILE A 67 25.47 -29.70 -21.79
CA ILE A 67 26.25 -29.41 -22.99
C ILE A 67 27.29 -30.51 -23.13
N LEU A 68 27.36 -31.11 -24.31
CA LEU A 68 28.31 -32.16 -24.66
C LEU A 68 29.28 -31.63 -25.72
N GLU A 69 30.57 -31.84 -25.50
CA GLU A 69 31.66 -31.39 -26.36
C GLU A 69 32.60 -32.58 -26.71
N GLY A 70 33.16 -32.55 -27.92
CA GLY A 70 34.14 -33.56 -28.35
C GLY A 70 33.58 -34.98 -28.44
N ASP A 71 34.32 -35.96 -27.91
CA ASP A 71 33.96 -37.38 -27.97
C ASP A 71 32.74 -37.74 -27.11
N GLN A 72 32.40 -36.90 -26.12
CA GLN A 72 31.19 -37.06 -25.30
C GLN A 72 29.90 -36.85 -26.09
N GLN A 73 29.94 -36.20 -27.27
CA GLN A 73 28.76 -36.06 -28.13
C GLN A 73 28.33 -37.40 -28.75
N LYS A 74 29.29 -38.28 -29.07
CA LYS A 74 29.02 -39.56 -29.74
C LYS A 74 28.55 -40.62 -28.74
N ASN A 75 29.21 -40.71 -27.59
CA ASN A 75 28.97 -41.82 -26.67
C ASN A 75 28.03 -41.46 -25.50
N ALA A 76 27.33 -40.32 -25.58
CA ALA A 76 26.55 -39.78 -24.47
C ALA A 76 25.46 -40.73 -23.95
N PHE A 77 24.83 -41.47 -24.88
CA PHE A 77 23.68 -42.34 -24.63
C PHE A 77 23.97 -43.83 -24.83
N GLU A 78 25.23 -44.21 -25.10
CA GLU A 78 25.61 -45.62 -25.19
C GLU A 78 25.66 -46.26 -23.80
N ASP A 79 25.53 -47.59 -23.73
CA ASP A 79 25.65 -48.35 -22.49
C ASP A 79 27.05 -48.12 -21.86
N GLY A 80 27.07 -47.61 -20.62
CA GLY A 80 28.27 -47.16 -19.90
C GLY A 80 28.63 -45.69 -20.12
N GLY A 81 27.88 -44.96 -20.95
CA GLY A 81 28.05 -43.55 -21.24
C GLY A 81 27.82 -42.65 -20.03
N GLU A 82 28.33 -41.41 -20.09
CA GLU A 82 28.28 -40.51 -18.95
C GLU A 82 26.82 -40.17 -18.57
N LEU A 83 25.90 -39.92 -19.51
CA LEU A 83 24.51 -39.61 -19.16
C LEU A 83 23.75 -40.79 -18.52
N GLU A 84 24.12 -42.03 -18.81
CA GLU A 84 23.50 -43.19 -18.15
C GLU A 84 23.80 -43.21 -16.64
N LYS A 85 25.02 -42.83 -16.25
CA LYS A 85 25.39 -42.67 -14.83
C LYS A 85 24.55 -41.60 -14.14
N PHE A 86 24.16 -40.55 -14.87
CA PHE A 86 23.24 -39.53 -14.37
C PHE A 86 21.82 -40.05 -14.23
N PHE A 87 21.30 -40.79 -15.21
CA PHE A 87 19.94 -41.32 -15.16
C PHE A 87 19.73 -42.37 -14.08
N LYS A 88 20.79 -43.11 -13.71
CA LYS A 88 20.77 -44.03 -12.56
C LYS A 88 20.52 -43.33 -11.21
N ASN A 89 20.73 -42.02 -11.13
CA ASN A 89 20.48 -41.24 -9.90
C ASN A 89 19.04 -40.70 -9.82
N ILE A 90 18.19 -40.98 -10.82
CA ILE A 90 16.77 -40.62 -10.78
C ILE A 90 16.07 -41.54 -9.79
N ASP A 91 15.45 -40.97 -8.77
CA ASP A 91 14.55 -41.68 -7.87
C ASP A 91 13.15 -41.72 -8.48
N GLU A 92 12.72 -42.92 -8.87
CA GLU A 92 11.40 -43.15 -9.45
C GLU A 92 10.24 -42.84 -8.48
N SER A 93 10.48 -42.97 -7.16
CA SER A 93 9.44 -42.78 -6.15
C SER A 93 9.12 -41.29 -5.93
N ASN A 94 10.17 -40.48 -5.75
CA ASN A 94 10.03 -39.04 -5.55
C ASN A 94 10.01 -38.25 -6.86
N LYS A 95 10.33 -38.89 -8.00
CA LYS A 95 10.44 -38.26 -9.33
C LYS A 95 11.47 -37.12 -9.35
N GLU A 96 12.57 -37.31 -8.62
CA GLU A 96 13.62 -36.31 -8.42
C GLU A 96 15.00 -36.94 -8.63
N PHE A 97 16.01 -36.12 -8.95
CA PHE A 97 17.38 -36.60 -9.02
C PHE A 97 18.00 -36.60 -7.61
N THR A 98 18.59 -37.72 -7.21
CA THR A 98 19.25 -37.89 -5.90
C THR A 98 20.76 -37.74 -6.01
N ASN A 99 21.45 -37.53 -4.88
CA ASN A 99 22.92 -37.39 -4.80
C ASN A 99 23.52 -36.29 -5.69
N LEU A 100 22.77 -35.20 -5.91
CA LEU A 100 23.16 -34.08 -6.76
C LEU A 100 24.47 -33.40 -6.36
N ASP A 101 24.80 -33.37 -5.07
CA ASP A 101 26.05 -32.76 -4.59
C ASP A 101 27.28 -33.61 -4.88
N SER A 102 27.10 -34.91 -5.14
CA SER A 102 28.17 -35.84 -5.53
C SER A 102 28.47 -35.79 -7.03
N ILE A 103 27.59 -35.16 -7.81
CA ILE A 103 27.73 -34.98 -9.24
C ILE A 103 28.57 -33.72 -9.48
N ASP A 104 29.87 -33.89 -9.48
CA ASP A 104 30.81 -32.81 -9.73
C ASP A 104 30.94 -32.56 -11.25
N ALA A 105 30.28 -31.50 -11.72
CA ALA A 105 30.27 -31.13 -13.14
C ALA A 105 31.65 -30.71 -13.66
N ASN A 106 32.62 -30.46 -12.77
CA ASN A 106 33.97 -30.04 -13.12
C ASN A 106 34.91 -31.22 -13.43
N THR A 107 34.50 -32.46 -13.14
CA THR A 107 35.37 -33.64 -13.27
C THR A 107 35.16 -34.44 -14.57
N ILE A 108 34.15 -34.10 -15.39
CA ILE A 108 33.91 -34.78 -16.67
C ILE A 108 34.33 -33.88 -17.82
N GLU A 109 35.48 -34.16 -18.41
CA GLU A 109 36.01 -33.44 -19.56
C GLU A 109 35.03 -33.52 -20.74
N GLY A 110 34.57 -32.36 -21.23
CA GLY A 110 33.63 -32.26 -22.34
C GLY A 110 32.14 -32.27 -21.96
N ILE A 111 31.77 -32.24 -20.67
CA ILE A 111 30.37 -32.09 -20.24
C ILE A 111 30.21 -30.86 -19.35
N THR A 112 29.28 -29.95 -19.69
CA THR A 112 28.87 -28.84 -18.80
C THR A 112 27.42 -29.04 -18.38
N ILE A 113 27.14 -28.92 -17.08
CA ILE A 113 25.84 -29.23 -16.50
C ILE A 113 25.21 -27.95 -15.93
N PHE A 114 23.94 -27.73 -16.27
CA PHE A 114 23.12 -26.64 -15.79
C PHE A 114 21.94 -27.22 -15.03
N ARG A 115 21.59 -26.63 -13.87
CA ARG A 115 20.50 -27.09 -12.99
C ARG A 115 19.42 -26.03 -12.89
N GLY A 116 18.15 -26.46 -12.83
CA GLY A 116 16.99 -25.58 -12.73
C GLY A 116 16.99 -24.48 -13.79
N PHE A 117 16.62 -23.26 -13.40
CA PHE A 117 16.56 -22.12 -14.32
C PHE A 117 17.89 -21.73 -14.97
N LYS A 118 19.04 -22.17 -14.43
CA LYS A 118 20.34 -21.94 -15.09
C LYS A 118 20.43 -22.69 -16.42
N ALA A 119 19.63 -23.74 -16.63
CA ALA A 119 19.53 -24.44 -17.91
C ALA A 119 18.96 -23.56 -19.03
N ASP A 120 18.17 -22.54 -18.72
CA ASP A 120 17.65 -21.61 -19.73
C ASP A 120 18.79 -20.77 -20.35
N SER A 121 19.81 -20.44 -19.56
CA SER A 121 21.03 -19.75 -20.02
C SER A 121 22.04 -20.68 -20.72
N MET A 122 21.76 -21.99 -20.81
CA MET A 122 22.65 -22.97 -21.44
C MET A 122 22.93 -22.62 -22.91
N SER A 123 21.94 -22.10 -23.63
CA SER A 123 22.10 -21.73 -25.04
C SER A 123 23.10 -20.58 -25.22
N GLU A 124 23.07 -19.59 -24.33
CA GLU A 124 24.00 -18.46 -24.33
C GLU A 124 25.42 -18.91 -23.95
N ALA A 125 25.52 -19.76 -22.92
CA ALA A 125 26.80 -20.34 -22.48
C ALA A 125 27.45 -21.18 -23.59
N HIS A 126 26.66 -22.00 -24.29
CA HIS A 126 27.10 -22.78 -25.45
C HIS A 126 27.63 -21.89 -26.57
N ASN A 127 26.87 -20.86 -26.97
CA ASN A 127 27.23 -19.97 -28.07
C ASN A 127 28.49 -19.14 -27.80
N LYS A 128 28.78 -18.83 -26.53
CA LYS A 128 29.99 -18.09 -26.14
C LYS A 128 31.26 -18.94 -26.24
N LYS A 129 31.16 -20.26 -26.00
CA LYS A 129 32.30 -21.20 -26.04
C LYS A 129 32.55 -21.77 -27.42
N GLN A 130 31.52 -21.97 -28.24
CA GLN A 130 31.65 -22.69 -29.51
C GLN A 130 31.43 -21.78 -30.73
N LYS A 131 32.45 -21.71 -31.61
CA LYS A 131 32.28 -21.14 -32.96
C LYS A 131 31.19 -21.95 -33.67
N SER A 132 30.21 -21.28 -34.30
CA SER A 132 29.20 -21.96 -35.10
C SER A 132 29.89 -22.90 -36.10
N LEU A 133 29.38 -24.13 -36.22
CA LEU A 133 29.86 -25.10 -37.20
C LEU A 133 29.92 -24.40 -38.58
N SER A 134 31.11 -24.34 -39.19
CA SER A 134 31.24 -23.78 -40.53
C SER A 134 30.34 -24.56 -41.49
N THR A 135 29.58 -23.86 -42.31
CA THR A 135 28.63 -24.43 -43.29
C THR A 135 29.27 -25.55 -44.11
N ASP A 136 30.55 -25.43 -44.44
CA ASP A 136 31.29 -26.41 -45.22
C ASP A 136 31.57 -27.70 -44.44
N GLN A 137 31.91 -27.59 -43.15
CA GLN A 137 32.12 -28.75 -42.27
C GLN A 137 30.81 -29.49 -41.97
N PHE A 138 29.72 -28.74 -41.79
CA PHE A 138 28.39 -29.31 -41.62
C PHE A 138 27.94 -30.05 -42.89
N LYS A 139 28.16 -29.44 -44.07
CA LYS A 139 27.84 -30.05 -45.36
C LYS A 139 28.62 -31.34 -45.60
N LEU A 140 29.92 -31.36 -45.31
CA LEU A 140 30.75 -32.57 -45.41
C LEU A 140 30.26 -33.71 -44.50
N LYS A 141 29.83 -33.39 -43.26
CA LYS A 141 29.25 -34.39 -42.35
C LYS A 141 27.89 -34.90 -42.84
N ILE A 142 27.02 -34.02 -43.32
CA ILE A 142 25.70 -34.38 -43.88
C ILE A 142 25.81 -35.20 -45.16
N ASP A 143 26.77 -34.87 -46.02
CA ASP A 143 26.98 -35.59 -47.29
C ASP A 143 27.51 -37.02 -47.03
N ASN A 144 28.33 -37.22 -46.00
CA ASN A 144 28.73 -38.55 -45.53
C ASN A 144 27.55 -39.38 -44.98
N LEU A 145 26.55 -38.75 -44.35
CA LEU A 145 25.33 -39.43 -43.89
C LEU A 145 24.46 -39.89 -45.05
N LYS A 146 24.38 -39.11 -46.13
CA LYS A 146 23.61 -39.47 -47.33
C LYS A 146 24.27 -40.58 -48.14
N SER A 147 25.58 -40.74 -48.03
CA SER A 147 26.35 -41.72 -48.82
C SER A 147 26.35 -43.14 -48.24
N ASN A 148 26.06 -43.33 -46.94
CA ASN A 148 26.09 -44.64 -46.27
C ASN A 148 24.70 -45.08 -45.79
N ASN A 149 24.06 -45.90 -46.63
CA ASN A 149 22.97 -46.84 -46.34
C ASN A 149 21.54 -46.32 -46.15
N LYS A 150 20.60 -47.14 -46.66
CA LYS A 150 19.14 -46.98 -46.68
C LYS A 150 18.47 -47.11 -45.31
N ASP A 151 19.24 -47.40 -44.26
CA ASP A 151 18.79 -47.44 -42.86
C ASP A 151 19.58 -46.38 -42.09
N VAL A 152 18.90 -45.28 -41.74
CA VAL A 152 19.48 -44.22 -40.93
C VAL A 152 19.59 -44.74 -39.49
N ASN A 153 20.78 -45.23 -39.12
CA ASN A 153 21.07 -45.58 -37.73
C ASN A 153 21.22 -44.30 -36.90
N LEU A 154 20.57 -44.23 -35.73
CA LEU A 154 20.59 -43.07 -34.82
C LEU A 154 22.03 -42.70 -34.39
N LYS A 155 22.94 -43.68 -34.37
CA LYS A 155 24.38 -43.48 -34.10
C LYS A 155 25.04 -42.48 -35.05
N ASN A 156 24.55 -42.42 -36.28
CA ASN A 156 25.08 -41.50 -37.27
C ASN A 156 24.66 -40.04 -36.99
N ALA A 157 23.67 -39.79 -36.13
CA ALA A 157 23.20 -38.46 -35.76
C ALA A 157 23.68 -37.99 -34.37
N GLU A 158 24.38 -38.83 -33.61
CA GLU A 158 24.88 -38.50 -32.26
C GLU A 158 25.83 -37.28 -32.25
N PHE A 159 26.53 -37.02 -33.35
CA PHE A 159 27.35 -35.81 -33.51
C PHE A 159 26.56 -34.48 -33.44
N LEU A 160 25.22 -34.54 -33.51
CA LEU A 160 24.31 -33.39 -33.38
C LEU A 160 23.85 -33.19 -31.93
N THR A 161 24.15 -34.12 -31.03
CA THR A 161 23.76 -34.07 -29.62
C THR A 161 24.72 -33.14 -28.85
N SER A 162 24.68 -31.85 -29.13
CA SER A 162 25.47 -30.86 -28.39
C SER A 162 24.78 -30.37 -27.13
N LYS A 163 23.45 -30.43 -27.09
CA LYS A 163 22.62 -29.97 -25.97
C LYS A 163 21.51 -30.96 -25.67
N VAL A 164 21.41 -31.39 -24.42
CA VAL A 164 20.34 -32.27 -23.92
C VAL A 164 19.67 -31.58 -22.74
N MET A 165 18.35 -31.51 -22.73
CA MET A 165 17.58 -30.96 -21.60
C MET A 165 16.58 -32.00 -21.14
N ILE A 166 16.55 -32.25 -19.83
CA ILE A 166 15.67 -33.23 -19.20
C ILE A 166 14.99 -32.55 -18.03
N SER A 167 13.67 -32.69 -17.99
CA SER A 167 12.84 -32.13 -16.92
C SER A 167 11.83 -33.17 -16.48
N ILE A 168 11.85 -33.49 -15.20
CA ILE A 168 10.88 -34.40 -14.59
C ILE A 168 9.76 -33.56 -13.99
N LYS A 169 8.54 -33.77 -14.49
CA LYS A 169 7.36 -33.05 -14.00
C LYS A 169 6.76 -33.77 -12.80
N ASN A 170 6.70 -33.08 -11.66
CA ASN A 170 5.81 -33.47 -10.58
C ASN A 170 4.49 -32.72 -10.75
N ASP A 171 3.39 -33.46 -10.80
CA ASP A 171 2.08 -32.89 -11.08
C ASP A 171 1.29 -32.57 -9.80
N THR A 172 1.82 -32.90 -8.62
CA THR A 172 1.19 -32.60 -7.32
C THR A 172 1.98 -31.53 -6.58
N LEU A 173 1.27 -30.57 -5.98
CA LEU A 173 1.86 -29.59 -5.07
C LEU A 173 2.02 -30.19 -3.67
N ASP A 174 3.22 -30.11 -3.09
CA ASP A 174 3.40 -30.35 -1.65
C ASP A 174 2.99 -29.10 -0.88
N VAL A 175 1.76 -29.09 -0.38
CA VAL A 175 1.18 -27.97 0.35
C VAL A 175 1.93 -27.67 1.64
N LYS A 176 2.50 -28.70 2.29
CA LYS A 176 3.25 -28.54 3.54
C LYS A 176 4.56 -27.81 3.32
N ALA A 177 5.26 -28.12 2.21
CA ALA A 177 6.46 -27.38 1.83
C ALA A 177 6.17 -25.90 1.55
N VAL A 178 5.03 -25.61 0.90
CA VAL A 178 4.59 -24.22 0.67
C VAL A 178 4.20 -23.52 1.97
N GLU A 179 3.55 -24.22 2.91
CA GLU A 179 3.18 -23.72 4.25
C GLU A 179 4.41 -23.23 5.03
N GLU A 180 5.50 -23.99 5.00
CA GLU A 180 6.76 -23.60 5.66
C GLU A 180 7.37 -22.35 5.00
N LEU A 181 7.40 -22.30 3.67
CA LEU A 181 7.93 -21.15 2.92
C LEU A 181 7.11 -19.88 3.16
N ILE A 182 5.78 -19.97 3.20
CA ILE A 182 4.95 -18.81 3.48
C ILE A 182 5.07 -18.33 4.93
N ALA A 183 5.22 -19.24 5.90
CA ALA A 183 5.48 -18.87 7.29
C ALA A 183 6.76 -18.03 7.41
N ILE A 184 7.84 -18.47 6.75
CA ILE A 184 9.11 -17.72 6.69
C ILE A 184 8.90 -16.35 6.03
N GLU A 185 8.15 -16.26 4.92
CA GLU A 185 7.91 -15.01 4.23
C GLU A 185 7.03 -14.03 5.01
N LEU A 186 6.04 -14.51 5.75
CA LEU A 186 5.21 -13.70 6.63
C LEU A 186 6.01 -13.16 7.82
N GLU A 187 6.84 -14.00 8.44
CA GLU A 187 7.75 -13.59 9.51
C GLU A 187 8.76 -12.54 9.02
N ARG A 188 9.36 -12.75 7.85
CA ARG A 188 10.28 -11.79 7.20
C ARG A 188 9.64 -10.42 6.99
N LYS A 189 8.34 -10.38 6.68
CA LYS A 189 7.57 -9.14 6.52
C LYS A 189 7.00 -8.59 7.83
N ASN A 190 7.24 -9.23 8.97
CA ASN A 190 6.63 -8.90 10.27
C ASN A 190 5.09 -8.93 10.24
N ILE A 191 4.52 -9.83 9.44
CA ILE A 191 3.08 -10.05 9.35
C ILE A 191 2.74 -11.21 10.28
N ASN A 192 2.31 -10.90 11.51
CA ASN A 192 1.90 -11.90 12.48
C ASN A 192 0.41 -12.22 12.29
N VAL A 193 0.12 -13.24 11.49
CA VAL A 193 -1.24 -13.73 11.24
C VAL A 193 -1.24 -15.24 11.31
N ASP A 194 -2.23 -15.81 11.99
CA ASP A 194 -2.54 -17.22 11.81
C ASP A 194 -3.15 -17.41 10.42
N PHE A 195 -2.69 -18.43 9.71
CA PHE A 195 -3.12 -18.71 8.35
C PHE A 195 -3.30 -20.19 8.09
N TYR A 196 -4.04 -20.49 7.02
CA TYR A 196 -4.39 -21.81 6.54
C TYR A 196 -4.33 -21.82 5.01
N LEU A 197 -3.92 -22.95 4.43
CA LEU A 197 -3.88 -23.15 2.98
C LEU A 197 -4.97 -24.15 2.55
N ASP A 198 -5.72 -23.76 1.54
CA ASP A 198 -6.71 -24.60 0.83
C ASP A 198 -6.19 -24.82 -0.59
N TYR A 199 -5.87 -26.07 -0.92
CA TYR A 199 -5.41 -26.46 -2.25
C TYR A 199 -6.44 -27.35 -2.92
N LYS A 200 -6.86 -26.96 -4.13
CA LYS A 200 -7.83 -27.70 -4.94
C LYS A 200 -7.25 -28.03 -6.30
N ASP A 201 -7.30 -29.30 -6.67
CA ASP A 201 -6.97 -29.80 -7.99
C ASP A 201 -8.25 -30.35 -8.65
N ILE A 202 -8.80 -29.59 -9.60
CA ILE A 202 -10.05 -29.93 -10.30
C ILE A 202 -9.87 -31.19 -11.16
N GLU A 203 -8.71 -31.38 -11.78
CA GLU A 203 -8.47 -32.49 -12.70
C GLU A 203 -8.37 -33.81 -11.95
N ARG A 204 -7.88 -33.78 -10.70
CA ARG A 204 -7.64 -34.97 -9.88
C ARG A 204 -8.68 -35.21 -8.81
N ASN A 205 -9.62 -34.28 -8.65
CA ASN A 205 -10.61 -34.29 -7.57
C ASN A 205 -9.94 -34.44 -6.18
N VAL A 206 -8.82 -33.72 -6.00
CA VAL A 206 -8.05 -33.70 -4.75
C VAL A 206 -8.29 -32.35 -4.10
N ASP A 207 -8.93 -32.39 -2.94
CA ASP A 207 -9.01 -31.24 -2.04
C ASP A 207 -8.06 -31.52 -0.86
N TYR A 208 -6.98 -30.74 -0.79
CA TYR A 208 -6.03 -30.81 0.32
C TYR A 208 -6.31 -29.66 1.28
N PHE A 209 -6.89 -30.01 2.43
CA PHE A 209 -7.11 -29.11 3.55
C PHE A 209 -6.08 -29.43 4.64
N MET A 210 -5.07 -28.58 4.83
CA MET A 210 -4.18 -28.72 5.98
C MET A 210 -4.82 -28.05 7.20
N VAL A 211 -5.27 -28.90 8.13
CA VAL A 211 -5.83 -28.52 9.43
C VAL A 211 -4.80 -28.85 10.51
N ASN A 212 -4.22 -27.83 11.14
CA ASN A 212 -3.44 -27.98 12.39
C ASN A 212 -4.38 -28.26 13.59
N GLY A 213 -5.04 -29.42 13.57
CA GLY A 213 -5.66 -30.04 14.75
C GLY A 213 -6.97 -29.46 15.28
N SER A 214 -7.44 -28.29 14.84
CA SER A 214 -8.77 -27.80 15.20
C SER A 214 -9.27 -26.73 14.23
N LEU A 215 -10.43 -27.01 13.61
CA LEU A 215 -11.21 -26.05 12.83
C LEU A 215 -11.53 -24.83 13.71
N PRO A 216 -11.29 -23.58 13.29
CA PRO A 216 -12.40 -22.64 13.40
C PRO A 216 -13.49 -23.24 12.52
N GLU A 217 -14.65 -23.58 13.08
CA GLU A 217 -15.79 -24.05 12.30
C GLU A 217 -15.97 -23.12 11.10
N LEU A 218 -15.52 -23.58 9.93
CA LEU A 218 -15.79 -22.97 8.65
C LEU A 218 -17.24 -23.28 8.35
N ASP A 219 -18.14 -22.62 9.08
CA ASP A 219 -19.51 -22.52 8.66
C ASP A 219 -19.50 -21.56 7.45
N PRO A 220 -19.81 -22.02 6.23
CA PRO A 220 -19.92 -21.15 5.07
C PRO A 220 -20.99 -20.05 5.24
N ASN A 221 -21.84 -20.13 6.27
CA ASN A 221 -22.76 -19.06 6.68
C ASN A 221 -22.21 -18.12 7.76
N HIS A 222 -21.07 -18.44 8.40
CA HIS A 222 -20.38 -17.60 9.38
C HIS A 222 -18.92 -17.35 8.99
N MET A 223 -18.68 -16.87 7.76
CA MET A 223 -17.50 -16.04 7.48
C MET A 223 -17.61 -14.76 8.33
N SER A 224 -17.34 -14.87 9.63
CA SER A 224 -17.25 -13.74 10.53
C SER A 224 -16.15 -12.82 10.02
N ASP A 225 -16.34 -11.51 10.19
CA ASP A 225 -15.41 -10.42 9.83
C ASP A 225 -13.94 -10.59 10.30
N ASP A 226 -13.63 -11.67 11.01
CA ASP A 226 -12.35 -11.99 11.61
C ASP A 226 -11.40 -12.77 10.69
N TYR A 227 -11.81 -13.23 9.50
CA TYR A 227 -10.91 -13.85 8.52
C TYR A 227 -10.92 -13.15 7.16
N LEU A 228 -9.77 -13.16 6.50
CA LEU A 228 -9.56 -12.68 5.13
C LEU A 228 -9.00 -13.81 4.28
N GLN A 229 -9.27 -13.77 2.99
CA GLN A 229 -8.76 -14.77 2.06
C GLN A 229 -8.20 -14.11 0.81
N THR A 230 -7.23 -14.77 0.20
CA THR A 230 -6.74 -14.41 -1.14
C THR A 230 -6.21 -15.63 -1.86
N ASP A 231 -6.32 -15.61 -3.18
CA ASP A 231 -5.80 -16.66 -4.05
C ASP A 231 -4.42 -16.30 -4.56
N THR A 232 -3.59 -17.32 -4.79
CA THR A 232 -2.34 -17.13 -5.52
C THR A 232 -2.60 -16.71 -6.97
N LYS A 233 -1.73 -15.84 -7.48
CA LYS A 233 -1.64 -15.47 -8.90
C LYS A 233 -0.32 -15.95 -9.52
N SER A 234 0.40 -16.83 -8.84
CA SER A 234 1.62 -17.43 -9.38
C SER A 234 1.32 -18.14 -10.71
N ARG A 235 2.19 -17.92 -11.69
CA ARG A 235 2.08 -18.56 -13.01
C ARG A 235 2.63 -19.98 -13.01
N PHE A 236 3.28 -20.40 -11.93
CA PHE A 236 3.87 -21.73 -11.83
C PHE A 236 2.88 -22.77 -11.30
N LEU A 237 1.70 -22.37 -10.80
CA LEU A 237 0.64 -23.32 -10.51
C LEU A 237 0.20 -24.05 -11.80
N PRO A 238 0.05 -25.39 -11.75
CA PRO A 238 -0.56 -26.15 -12.82
C PRO A 238 -1.96 -25.62 -13.16
N LYS A 239 -2.30 -25.68 -14.44
CA LYS A 239 -3.66 -25.33 -14.90
C LYS A 239 -4.69 -26.23 -14.21
N GLY A 240 -5.83 -25.65 -13.83
CA GLY A 240 -6.88 -26.39 -13.12
C GLY A 240 -6.64 -26.56 -11.62
N THR A 241 -5.55 -25.99 -11.08
CA THR A 241 -5.27 -25.98 -9.64
C THR A 241 -5.46 -24.60 -9.04
N PHE A 242 -5.91 -24.56 -7.78
CA PHE A 242 -6.16 -23.35 -7.01
C PHE A 242 -5.51 -23.49 -5.64
N LEU A 243 -4.84 -22.42 -5.18
CA LEU A 243 -4.31 -22.34 -3.83
C LEU A 243 -4.77 -21.04 -3.21
N THR A 244 -5.55 -21.17 -2.14
CA THR A 244 -6.14 -20.06 -1.39
C THR A 244 -5.53 -20.04 0.00
N ILE A 245 -5.11 -18.86 0.46
CA ILE A 245 -4.74 -18.64 1.85
C ILE A 245 -5.89 -17.97 2.59
N LEU A 246 -6.29 -18.56 3.71
CA LEU A 246 -7.21 -17.99 4.68
C LEU A 246 -6.41 -17.54 5.90
N PHE A 247 -6.55 -16.30 6.33
CA PHE A 247 -5.76 -15.75 7.43
C PHE A 247 -6.57 -14.80 8.32
N THR A 248 -6.12 -14.64 9.55
CA THR A 248 -6.78 -13.80 10.55
C THR A 248 -6.75 -12.32 10.19
N ASN A 249 -7.87 -11.64 10.38
CA ASN A 249 -8.04 -10.21 10.14
C ASN A 249 -7.43 -9.38 11.27
N THR A 250 -6.10 -9.21 11.23
CA THR A 250 -5.37 -8.36 12.18
C THR A 250 -5.47 -6.86 11.85
N THR A 251 -6.31 -6.46 10.88
CA THR A 251 -6.51 -5.05 10.52
C THR A 251 -6.99 -4.22 11.71
N LYS A 252 -7.74 -4.82 12.66
CA LYS A 252 -8.11 -4.17 13.94
C LYS A 252 -6.88 -3.83 14.78
N ALA A 253 -5.91 -4.73 14.88
CA ALA A 253 -4.66 -4.50 15.62
C ALA A 253 -3.76 -3.45 14.93
N ILE A 254 -3.68 -3.49 13.60
CA ILE A 254 -3.00 -2.47 12.80
C ILE A 254 -3.68 -1.10 12.99
N LEU A 255 -5.01 -1.06 13.02
CA LEU A 255 -5.78 0.15 13.28
C LEU A 255 -5.46 0.73 14.66
N TYR A 256 -5.38 -0.08 15.73
CA TYR A 256 -4.95 0.37 17.05
C TYR A 256 -3.55 1.01 17.04
N ARG A 257 -2.63 0.46 16.25
CA ARG A 257 -1.27 1.01 16.10
C ARG A 257 -1.28 2.38 15.39
N ILE A 258 -2.14 2.54 14.38
CA ILE A 258 -2.27 3.79 13.60
C ILE A 258 -3.19 4.80 14.31
N LEU A 259 -4.03 4.36 15.25
CA LEU A 259 -4.97 5.18 16.01
C LEU A 259 -4.27 6.33 16.74
N GLY A 260 -3.03 6.14 17.19
CA GLY A 260 -2.22 7.21 17.77
C GLY A 260 -2.03 8.40 16.83
N GLY A 261 -1.70 8.15 15.55
CA GLY A 261 -1.56 9.20 14.55
C GLY A 261 -2.89 9.89 14.22
N VAL A 262 -3.97 9.11 14.15
CA VAL A 262 -5.33 9.64 13.96
C VAL A 262 -5.74 10.53 15.15
N LEU A 263 -5.47 10.10 16.39
CA LEU A 263 -5.77 10.85 17.61
C LEU A 263 -5.04 12.20 17.65
N ILE A 264 -3.76 12.25 17.26
CA ILE A 264 -3.02 13.52 17.16
C ILE A 264 -3.70 14.46 16.14
N SER A 265 -4.10 13.94 14.98
CA SER A 265 -4.78 14.74 13.95
C SER A 265 -6.13 15.27 14.46
N THR A 266 -6.91 14.44 15.14
CA THR A 266 -8.17 14.83 15.77
C THR A 266 -7.97 15.88 16.85
N LEU A 267 -6.94 15.73 17.69
CA LEU A 267 -6.61 16.69 18.75
C LEU A 267 -6.22 18.06 18.19
N LEU A 268 -5.44 18.09 17.10
CA LEU A 268 -5.06 19.34 16.43
C LEU A 268 -6.29 20.07 15.87
N VAL A 269 -7.21 19.35 15.22
CA VAL A 269 -8.47 19.92 14.71
C VAL A 269 -9.33 20.46 15.86
N LEU A 270 -9.45 19.72 16.96
CA LEU A 270 -10.12 20.18 18.19
C LEU A 270 -9.50 21.45 18.76
N ALA A 271 -8.17 21.55 18.77
CA ALA A 271 -7.46 22.75 19.22
C ALA A 271 -7.79 23.97 18.33
N VAL A 272 -7.87 23.78 17.02
CA VAL A 272 -8.29 24.85 16.07
C VAL A 272 -9.73 25.27 16.35
N ILE A 273 -10.64 24.32 16.54
CA ILE A 273 -12.04 24.59 16.89
C ILE A 273 -12.13 25.37 18.22
N SER A 274 -11.37 24.95 19.23
CA SER A 274 -11.31 25.63 20.52
C SER A 274 -10.78 27.07 20.39
N CYS A 275 -9.78 27.28 19.54
CA CYS A 275 -9.25 28.61 19.24
C CYS A 275 -10.33 29.52 18.61
N LEU A 276 -11.10 29.00 17.65
CA LEU A 276 -12.21 29.74 17.04
C LEU A 276 -13.29 30.15 18.07
N PHE A 277 -13.66 29.24 18.97
CA PHE A 277 -14.58 29.54 20.06
C PHE A 277 -14.01 30.58 21.04
N TYR A 278 -12.72 30.49 21.35
CA TYR A 278 -12.05 31.45 22.21
C TYR A 278 -12.03 32.86 21.59
N LEU A 279 -11.77 32.96 20.29
CA LEU A 279 -11.80 34.20 19.53
C LEU A 279 -13.20 34.84 19.55
N LEU A 280 -14.26 34.04 19.40
CA LEU A 280 -15.64 34.52 19.56
C LEU A 280 -15.92 35.09 20.95
N LYS A 281 -15.40 34.44 22.01
CA LYS A 281 -15.56 34.91 23.39
C LYS A 281 -14.90 36.28 23.56
N ILE A 282 -13.69 36.45 23.03
CA ILE A 282 -12.97 37.74 23.06
C ILE A 282 -13.76 38.83 22.34
N ILE A 283 -14.26 38.57 21.12
CA ILE A 283 -15.03 39.56 20.35
C ILE A 283 -16.28 40.00 21.13
N LYS A 284 -16.98 39.06 21.78
CA LYS A 284 -18.15 39.38 22.60
C LYS A 284 -17.76 40.29 23.78
N HIS A 285 -16.64 40.00 24.44
CA HIS A 285 -16.16 40.78 25.57
C HIS A 285 -15.71 42.19 25.16
N GLN A 286 -14.95 42.31 24.06
CA GLN A 286 -14.53 43.61 23.51
C GLN A 286 -15.73 44.48 23.14
N LYS A 287 -16.79 43.89 22.58
CA LYS A 287 -18.00 44.62 22.23
C LYS A 287 -18.72 45.16 23.47
N GLN A 288 -18.89 44.35 24.51
CA GLN A 288 -19.50 44.80 25.77
C GLN A 288 -18.70 45.94 26.39
N LEU A 289 -17.37 45.84 26.37
CA LEU A 289 -16.50 46.88 26.89
C LEU A 289 -16.61 48.18 26.09
N ALA A 290 -16.70 48.09 24.75
CA ALA A 290 -16.88 49.24 23.89
C ALA A 290 -18.23 49.94 24.13
N GLU A 291 -19.30 49.18 24.36
CA GLU A 291 -20.64 49.71 24.66
C GLU A 291 -20.63 50.49 25.99
N VAL A 292 -20.09 49.89 27.06
CA VAL A 292 -19.91 50.57 28.36
C VAL A 292 -19.06 51.84 28.22
N LYS A 293 -17.99 51.80 27.43
CA LYS A 293 -17.13 52.97 27.19
C LYS A 293 -17.88 54.09 26.48
N ASN A 294 -18.72 53.74 25.51
CA ASN A 294 -19.49 54.70 24.73
C ASN A 294 -20.59 55.34 25.58
N ASP A 295 -21.25 54.53 26.43
CA ASP A 295 -22.26 55.01 27.39
C ASP A 295 -21.64 55.96 28.41
N LEU A 296 -20.44 55.63 28.92
CA LEU A 296 -19.69 56.51 29.82
C LEU A 296 -19.38 57.86 29.15
N ILE A 297 -18.87 57.85 27.91
CA ILE A 297 -18.56 59.07 27.16
C ILE A 297 -19.83 59.89 26.92
N SER A 298 -20.91 59.24 26.51
CA SER A 298 -22.19 59.92 26.25
C SER A 298 -22.75 60.55 27.51
N ASN A 299 -22.73 59.83 28.63
CA ASN A 299 -23.17 60.33 29.92
C ASN A 299 -22.35 61.53 30.39
N ILE A 300 -21.01 61.40 30.37
CA ILE A 300 -20.09 62.50 30.72
C ILE A 300 -20.34 63.73 29.82
N THR A 301 -20.52 63.53 28.52
CA THR A 301 -20.79 64.62 27.57
C THR A 301 -22.10 65.34 27.90
N HIS A 302 -23.14 64.59 28.24
CA HIS A 302 -24.43 65.14 28.63
C HIS A 302 -24.32 65.95 29.92
N GLU A 303 -23.62 65.42 30.93
CA GLU A 303 -23.38 66.08 32.21
C GLU A 303 -22.51 67.35 32.09
N PHE A 304 -21.56 67.41 31.16
CA PHE A 304 -20.74 68.61 30.93
C PHE A 304 -21.41 69.67 30.05
N LYS A 305 -22.33 69.28 29.15
CA LYS A 305 -23.00 70.24 28.26
C LYS A 305 -23.86 71.24 29.03
N THR A 306 -24.53 70.79 30.09
CA THR A 306 -25.40 71.61 30.94
C THR A 306 -24.66 72.76 31.65
N PRO A 307 -23.61 72.51 32.46
CA PRO A 307 -22.87 73.58 33.11
C PRO A 307 -22.14 74.49 32.12
N ILE A 308 -21.64 73.97 30.99
CA ILE A 308 -21.04 74.81 29.93
C ILE A 308 -22.08 75.79 29.38
N ALA A 309 -23.30 75.33 29.08
CA ALA A 309 -24.38 76.21 28.61
C ALA A 309 -24.77 77.26 29.67
N THR A 310 -24.81 76.89 30.94
CA THR A 310 -25.07 77.83 32.05
C THR A 310 -23.97 78.90 32.18
N ILE A 311 -22.69 78.51 32.10
CA ILE A 311 -21.55 79.44 32.13
C ILE A 311 -21.57 80.37 30.92
N SER A 312 -21.84 79.84 29.72
CA SER A 312 -21.97 80.64 28.51
C SER A 312 -23.11 81.66 28.61
N ALA A 313 -24.29 81.27 29.12
CA ALA A 313 -25.42 82.18 29.33
C ALA A 313 -25.12 83.27 30.38
N ALA A 314 -24.39 82.93 31.44
CA ALA A 314 -23.94 83.90 32.44
C ALA A 314 -22.93 84.90 31.86
N LEU A 315 -21.95 84.44 31.07
CA LEU A 315 -20.98 85.30 30.38
C LEU A 315 -21.65 86.23 29.36
N GLU A 316 -22.62 85.72 28.60
CA GLU A 316 -23.38 86.52 27.64
C GLU A 316 -24.23 87.59 28.33
N SER A 317 -24.83 87.24 29.48
CA SER A 317 -25.52 88.23 30.32
C SER A 317 -24.57 89.31 30.81
N ILE A 318 -23.38 88.97 31.31
CA ILE A 318 -22.36 89.94 31.77
C ILE A 318 -21.89 90.84 30.62
N ASN A 319 -21.63 90.28 29.44
CA ASN A 319 -21.27 91.08 28.26
C ASN A 319 -22.39 92.03 27.83
N ASN A 320 -23.64 91.59 27.87
CA ASN A 320 -24.79 92.45 27.59
C ASN A 320 -24.99 93.54 28.67
N PHE A 321 -24.71 93.26 29.94
CA PHE A 321 -24.72 94.29 30.99
C PHE A 321 -23.61 95.33 30.81
N ASN A 322 -22.40 94.92 30.42
CA ASN A 322 -21.33 95.86 30.05
C ASN A 322 -21.67 96.71 28.81
N ALA A 323 -22.52 96.21 27.90
CA ALA A 323 -23.03 96.97 26.76
C ALA A 323 -24.14 97.97 27.13
N ILE A 324 -24.74 97.86 28.31
CA ILE A 324 -25.80 98.77 28.81
C ILE A 324 -25.19 99.90 29.66
N ASP A 325 -24.01 99.72 30.24
CA ASP A 325 -23.33 100.75 31.05
C ASP A 325 -22.65 101.85 30.21
N ASP A 326 -22.47 101.65 28.89
CA ASP A 326 -22.00 102.66 27.92
C ASP A 326 -23.15 103.34 27.14
N LYS A 327 -24.29 103.55 27.79
CA LYS A 327 -25.32 104.48 27.30
C LYS A 327 -25.81 105.39 28.42
N GLU A 328 -25.05 106.45 28.66
CA GLU A 328 -25.50 107.58 29.47
C GLU A 328 -26.76 108.26 28.88
N LYS A 329 -27.90 107.93 29.49
CA LYS A 329 -28.94 108.84 30.04
C LYS A 329 -29.99 109.55 29.14
N PRO A 330 -31.15 109.93 29.76
CA PRO A 330 -32.50 109.84 29.19
C PRO A 330 -33.33 111.15 29.27
N LYS A 331 -34.60 111.12 28.81
CA LYS A 331 -35.82 111.91 29.22
C LYS A 331 -36.76 112.02 28.00
N SER A 332 -38.09 112.03 28.12
CA SER A 332 -38.97 112.81 29.00
C SER A 332 -40.19 111.99 29.46
N ILE A 333 -40.50 111.96 30.75
CA ILE A 333 -41.48 112.82 31.46
C ILE A 333 -42.83 112.95 30.74
N SER A 334 -43.79 112.21 31.32
CA SER A 334 -45.24 112.29 31.31
C SER A 334 -45.91 113.56 30.80
N THR A 335 -46.94 113.37 29.97
CA THR A 335 -48.17 114.18 30.00
C THR A 335 -49.39 113.26 29.85
N CYS A 336 -50.33 113.43 30.77
CA CYS A 336 -51.53 112.63 30.99
C CYS A 336 -52.69 112.96 30.03
N LEU A 337 -53.46 111.91 29.72
CA LEU A 337 -54.94 111.82 29.69
C LEU A 337 -55.74 112.42 28.49
N PRO A 338 -57.00 111.95 28.26
CA PRO A 338 -57.53 111.58 26.93
C PRO A 338 -58.81 112.32 26.51
N ARG A 339 -59.27 111.97 25.29
CA ARG A 339 -60.59 112.23 24.63
C ARG A 339 -60.86 113.71 24.31
N SER A 340 -61.42 114.06 23.15
CA SER A 340 -62.45 113.43 22.31
C SER A 340 -62.34 113.91 20.88
#